data_AF-Q4E3N8-F1
#
_entry.id   AF-Q4E3N8-F1
#
_cell.length_a   1.000
_cell.length_b   1.000
_cell.length_c   1.000
_cell.angle_alpha   90.00
_cell.angle_beta   90.00
_cell.angle_gamma   90.00
#
_symmetry.space_group_name_H-M   'P 1'
#
loop_
_entity.id
_entity.type
_entity.pdbx_description
1 polymer ?
#
loop_
_entity_poly.entity_id
_entity_poly.type
_entity_poly.pdbx_seq_one_letter_code
_entity_poly.pdbx_strand_id
1 'polypeptide(L)'
;MASLSEEIQRLSELFASGALSKEEFKAAKEVTIKSYTPLAATAPLLGEVGRSREEAEVHAPFPNVNISEFGEDAAGQPQREKAYTVLEKILRNLLQFPGEEKYRRLRLSNPVLHSQLFSVPGAMGFLQSIGFARCASDDGDGDEWLRLPGMPCRPFLEEGLRAIHFLRTRSQEVVARNQDFLRLRRTLSLEVRRERCEKAKAVGELRSYIVSEFCSDDVGDGLYSSQVNLDKLETILTNVLRCPSEAKYRRLRLGNPAVYAAVLQQRGGMEVLAECAGGEMVEEAGEAFLLLREGTVTEGKLRCALQAVHAARLAVREVQEKTEQRVREEARAAVRSQARLEREMELRRHCPQHNSEGAELCEETQRVGGRRVPVAEALRFLMGKGRAEEEEEEED
;
A
#
# COMPACT_ATOMS: atom_id res chain seq x y z
N MET A 1 -19.00 -23.57 0.94
CA MET A 1 -17.58 -23.85 1.27
C MET A 1 -16.82 -23.65 -0.02
N ALA A 2 -15.77 -22.82 -0.03
CA ALA A 2 -14.88 -22.75 -1.18
C ALA A 2 -14.29 -24.14 -1.43
N SER A 3 -13.90 -24.47 -2.66
CA SER A 3 -13.15 -25.71 -2.87
C SER A 3 -11.71 -25.54 -2.35
N LEU A 4 -11.05 -26.64 -1.94
CA LEU A 4 -9.61 -26.62 -1.62
C LEU A 4 -8.80 -25.97 -2.76
N SER A 5 -9.19 -26.24 -4.01
CA SER A 5 -8.58 -25.63 -5.20
C SER A 5 -8.74 -24.12 -5.24
N GLU A 6 -9.93 -23.58 -4.96
CA GLU A 6 -10.17 -22.13 -4.91
C GLU A 6 -9.34 -21.45 -3.82
N GLU A 7 -9.21 -22.11 -2.67
CA GLU A 7 -8.48 -21.56 -1.53
C GLU A 7 -6.96 -21.58 -1.76
N ILE A 8 -6.42 -22.66 -2.35
CA ILE A 8 -5.02 -22.72 -2.81
C ILE A 8 -4.76 -21.72 -3.94
N GLN A 9 -5.72 -21.52 -4.85
CA GLN A 9 -5.59 -20.54 -5.93
C GLN A 9 -5.57 -19.11 -5.37
N ARG A 10 -6.44 -18.78 -4.42
CA ARG A 10 -6.38 -17.51 -3.69
C ARG A 10 -5.02 -17.30 -3.05
N LEU A 11 -4.49 -18.28 -2.32
CA LEU A 11 -3.15 -18.18 -1.74
C LEU A 11 -2.06 -17.93 -2.79
N SER A 12 -2.20 -18.53 -3.97
CA SER A 12 -1.25 -18.36 -5.08
C SER A 12 -1.33 -16.95 -5.68
N GLU A 13 -2.52 -16.38 -5.81
CA GLU A 13 -2.73 -14.98 -6.21
C GLU A 13 -2.15 -14.00 -5.18
N LEU A 14 -2.28 -14.32 -3.88
CA LEU A 14 -1.66 -13.55 -2.81
C LEU A 14 -0.13 -13.62 -2.81
N PHE A 15 0.44 -14.78 -3.13
CA PHE A 15 1.88 -14.92 -3.29
C PHE A 15 2.37 -14.17 -4.54
N ALA A 16 1.67 -14.29 -5.68
CA ALA A 16 2.04 -13.64 -6.93
C ALA A 16 1.97 -12.12 -6.86
N SER A 17 1.03 -11.57 -6.08
CA SER A 17 0.95 -10.13 -5.81
C SER A 17 1.98 -9.61 -4.79
N GLY A 18 2.83 -10.50 -4.25
CA GLY A 18 3.78 -10.15 -3.18
C GLY A 18 3.12 -9.88 -1.84
N ALA A 19 1.82 -10.18 -1.69
CA ALA A 19 1.09 -9.99 -0.45
C ALA A 19 1.46 -11.03 0.63
N LEU A 20 1.99 -12.18 0.21
CA LEU A 20 2.59 -13.19 1.09
C LEU A 20 4.06 -13.35 0.72
N SER A 21 4.92 -13.41 1.74
CA SER A 21 6.26 -13.94 1.58
C SER A 21 6.21 -15.43 1.19
N LYS A 22 7.31 -15.95 0.66
CA LYS A 22 7.42 -17.36 0.27
C LYS A 22 7.15 -18.31 1.44
N GLU A 23 7.53 -17.92 2.65
CA GLU A 23 7.33 -18.71 3.87
C GLU A 23 5.87 -18.68 4.32
N GLU A 24 5.24 -17.50 4.34
CA GLU A 24 3.83 -17.35 4.68
C GLU A 24 2.92 -18.09 3.69
N PHE A 25 3.22 -18.01 2.39
CA PHE A 25 2.50 -18.78 1.37
C PHE A 25 2.59 -20.28 1.63
N LYS A 26 3.79 -20.79 1.95
CA LYS A 26 3.99 -22.21 2.23
C LYS A 26 3.22 -22.65 3.48
N ALA A 27 3.30 -21.87 4.56
CA ALA A 27 2.57 -22.15 5.81
C ALA A 27 1.05 -22.12 5.59
N ALA A 28 0.52 -21.08 4.96
CA ALA A 28 -0.90 -20.95 4.68
C ALA A 28 -1.40 -22.07 3.76
N LYS A 29 -0.63 -22.46 2.73
CA LYS A 29 -0.95 -23.58 1.85
C LYS A 29 -1.00 -24.90 2.62
N GLU A 30 -0.06 -25.13 3.54
CA GLU A 30 -0.03 -26.34 4.36
C GLU A 30 -1.21 -26.41 5.33
N VAL A 31 -1.56 -25.29 5.98
CA VAL A 31 -2.75 -25.18 6.85
C VAL A 31 -4.02 -25.45 6.05
N THR A 32 -4.14 -24.89 4.85
CA THR A 32 -5.30 -25.10 3.96
C THR A 32 -5.40 -26.55 3.51
N ILE A 33 -4.29 -27.23 3.21
CA ILE A 33 -4.31 -28.66 2.88
C ILE A 33 -4.72 -29.49 4.11
N LYS A 34 -4.18 -29.17 5.29
CA LYS A 34 -4.49 -29.85 6.55
C LYS A 34 -5.97 -29.71 6.94
N SER A 35 -6.57 -28.52 6.77
CA SER A 35 -7.99 -28.30 7.08
C SER A 35 -8.93 -29.05 6.14
N TYR A 36 -8.50 -29.34 4.91
CA TYR A 36 -9.25 -30.16 3.95
C TYR A 36 -8.89 -31.63 3.99
N THR A 37 -7.91 -32.06 4.79
CA THR A 37 -7.56 -33.47 4.85
C THR A 37 -8.74 -34.18 5.55
N PRO A 38 -9.63 -34.86 4.81
CA PRO A 38 -10.81 -35.45 5.41
C PRO A 38 -10.32 -36.68 6.18
N LEU A 39 -10.76 -36.83 7.43
CA LEU A 39 -10.72 -38.12 8.13
C LEU A 39 -11.26 -39.18 7.16
N ALA A 40 -10.33 -39.99 6.63
CA ALA A 40 -10.57 -40.96 5.58
C ALA A 40 -11.41 -42.11 6.14
N ALA A 41 -12.72 -41.92 6.23
CA ALA A 41 -13.69 -42.98 6.47
C ALA A 41 -15.11 -42.44 6.21
N THR A 42 -15.49 -42.34 4.93
CA THR A 42 -16.77 -42.79 4.34
C THR A 42 -16.94 -42.13 2.98
N ALA A 43 -16.94 -42.95 1.94
CA ALA A 43 -17.41 -42.61 0.59
C ALA A 43 -18.90 -42.18 0.64
N PRO A 44 -19.42 -41.42 -0.35
CA PRO A 44 -19.59 -41.96 -1.70
C PRO A 44 -19.20 -41.01 -2.85
N LEU A 45 -18.71 -41.67 -3.91
CA LEU A 45 -18.49 -41.17 -5.27
C LEU A 45 -19.67 -40.35 -5.81
N LEU A 46 -19.46 -39.07 -6.14
CA LEU A 46 -20.30 -38.37 -7.11
C LEU A 46 -19.48 -37.33 -7.89
N GLY A 47 -19.39 -37.56 -9.19
CA GLY A 47 -19.46 -36.51 -10.21
C GLY A 47 -18.17 -35.79 -10.57
N GLU A 48 -17.45 -36.35 -11.53
CA GLU A 48 -16.52 -35.60 -12.37
C GLU A 48 -17.24 -34.40 -13.03
N VAL A 49 -16.83 -33.19 -12.70
CA VAL A 49 -17.12 -31.99 -13.50
C VAL A 49 -15.78 -31.38 -13.89
N GLY A 50 -15.15 -32.02 -14.88
CA GLY A 50 -14.17 -31.34 -15.71
C GLY A 50 -14.91 -30.34 -16.60
N ARG A 51 -14.92 -29.06 -16.22
CA ARG A 51 -15.28 -27.97 -17.12
C ARG A 51 -14.02 -27.22 -17.51
N SER A 52 -13.61 -27.49 -18.73
CA SER A 52 -12.61 -26.85 -19.57
C SER A 52 -12.66 -25.32 -19.43
N ARG A 53 -11.49 -24.72 -19.22
CA ARG A 53 -11.26 -23.29 -18.99
C ARG A 53 -11.05 -22.52 -20.31
N GLU A 54 -11.82 -22.82 -21.33
CA GLU A 54 -11.84 -22.06 -22.60
C GLU A 54 -13.32 -21.92 -22.98
N GLU A 55 -13.74 -20.73 -23.41
CA GLU A 55 -15.12 -20.32 -23.74
C GLU A 55 -15.97 -19.64 -22.65
N ALA A 56 -15.35 -19.05 -21.62
CA ALA A 56 -15.97 -17.91 -20.95
C ALA A 56 -15.46 -16.61 -21.59
N GLU A 57 -15.70 -16.43 -22.90
CA GLU A 57 -15.85 -15.08 -23.43
C GLU A 57 -17.07 -14.50 -22.72
N VAL A 58 -16.84 -13.86 -21.58
CA VAL A 58 -17.85 -13.17 -20.80
C VAL A 58 -18.39 -12.08 -21.72
N HIS A 59 -19.47 -12.38 -22.44
CA HIS A 59 -20.23 -11.38 -23.17
C HIS A 59 -20.48 -10.24 -22.18
N ALA A 60 -19.87 -9.09 -22.43
CA ALA A 60 -20.13 -7.90 -21.64
C ALA A 60 -21.66 -7.71 -21.62
N PRO A 61 -22.29 -7.53 -20.45
CA PRO A 61 -23.76 -7.49 -20.34
C PRO A 61 -24.43 -6.33 -21.11
N PHE A 62 -23.63 -5.50 -21.80
CA PHE A 62 -24.04 -4.33 -22.56
C PHE A 62 -23.39 -4.37 -23.95
N PRO A 63 -24.07 -4.93 -24.97
CA PRO A 63 -23.49 -5.09 -26.31
C PRO A 63 -23.23 -3.77 -27.03
N ASN A 64 -23.94 -2.69 -26.68
CA ASN A 64 -23.83 -1.40 -27.37
C ASN A 64 -23.02 -0.36 -26.59
N VAL A 65 -22.72 -0.63 -25.31
CA VAL A 65 -22.07 0.34 -24.43
C VAL A 65 -20.69 -0.16 -24.02
N ASN A 66 -19.66 0.58 -24.39
CA ASN A 66 -18.29 0.23 -24.05
C ASN A 66 -18.01 0.54 -22.57
N ILE A 67 -17.76 -0.51 -21.79
CA ILE A 67 -17.34 -0.43 -20.39
C ILE A 67 -15.99 -1.10 -20.10
N SER A 68 -15.27 -1.56 -21.12
CA SER A 68 -14.06 -2.40 -20.95
C SER A 68 -12.89 -1.63 -20.34
N GLU A 69 -12.81 -0.34 -20.60
CA GLU A 69 -11.73 0.54 -20.15
C GLU A 69 -11.89 1.05 -18.70
N PHE A 70 -13.04 0.79 -18.05
CA PHE A 70 -13.19 1.13 -16.63
C PHE A 70 -12.40 0.16 -15.77
N GLY A 71 -11.32 0.66 -15.16
CA GLY A 71 -10.47 -0.11 -14.25
C GLY A 71 -11.18 -0.61 -12.99
N GLU A 72 -10.64 -1.68 -12.42
CA GLU A 72 -11.10 -2.28 -11.15
C GLU A 72 -10.24 -1.89 -9.95
N ASP A 73 -9.24 -1.03 -10.13
CA ASP A 73 -8.30 -0.68 -9.08
C ASP A 73 -8.99 0.07 -7.93
N ALA A 74 -8.76 -0.34 -6.68
CA ALA A 74 -9.43 0.28 -5.53
C ALA A 74 -9.05 1.76 -5.34
N ALA A 75 -7.84 2.15 -5.73
CA ALA A 75 -7.31 3.50 -5.56
C ALA A 75 -8.09 4.55 -6.38
N GLY A 76 -8.48 4.22 -7.62
CA GLY A 76 -9.26 5.10 -8.49
C GLY A 76 -10.77 5.12 -8.20
N GLN A 77 -11.26 4.32 -7.26
CA GLN A 77 -12.69 4.20 -6.95
C GLN A 77 -13.40 5.54 -6.65
N PRO A 78 -12.90 6.43 -5.76
CA PRO A 78 -13.61 7.67 -5.44
C PRO A 78 -13.72 8.60 -6.65
N GLN A 79 -12.74 8.53 -7.56
CA GLN A 79 -12.74 9.31 -8.79
C GLN A 79 -13.72 8.72 -9.82
N ARG A 80 -13.78 7.39 -9.96
CA ARG A 80 -14.77 6.72 -10.81
C ARG A 80 -16.20 6.96 -10.34
N GLU A 81 -16.46 6.98 -9.03
CA GLU A 81 -17.80 7.25 -8.51
C GLU A 81 -18.31 8.65 -8.86
N LYS A 82 -17.41 9.65 -8.84
CA LYS A 82 -17.72 11.01 -9.34
C LYS A 82 -18.04 10.97 -10.83
N ALA A 83 -17.23 10.28 -11.65
CA ALA A 83 -17.48 10.12 -13.07
C ALA A 83 -18.85 9.45 -13.34
N TYR A 84 -19.18 8.38 -12.62
CA TYR A 84 -20.47 7.68 -12.73
C TYR A 84 -21.64 8.60 -12.42
N THR A 85 -21.51 9.44 -11.40
CA THR A 85 -22.53 10.43 -11.03
C THR A 85 -22.72 11.48 -12.13
N VAL A 86 -21.64 11.95 -12.74
CA VAL A 86 -21.69 12.91 -13.86
C VAL A 86 -22.29 12.25 -15.10
N LEU A 87 -21.85 11.04 -15.46
CA LEU A 87 -22.39 10.27 -16.59
C LEU A 87 -23.89 10.04 -16.43
N GLU A 88 -24.31 9.56 -15.26
CA GLU A 88 -25.73 9.33 -14.95
C GLU A 88 -26.55 10.60 -15.12
N LYS A 89 -26.04 11.74 -14.64
CA LYS A 89 -26.69 13.04 -14.82
C LYS A 89 -26.81 13.43 -16.30
N ILE A 90 -25.76 13.24 -17.10
CA ILE A 90 -25.78 13.52 -18.54
C ILE A 90 -26.86 12.66 -19.23
N LEU A 91 -26.87 11.35 -18.98
CA LEU A 91 -27.81 10.43 -19.62
C LEU A 91 -29.27 10.71 -19.19
N ARG A 92 -29.51 11.01 -17.91
CA ARG A 92 -30.84 11.38 -17.42
C ARG A 92 -31.34 12.68 -18.04
N ASN A 93 -30.49 13.70 -18.16
CA ASN A 93 -30.86 14.95 -18.82
C ASN A 93 -31.21 14.73 -20.30
N LEU A 94 -30.47 13.88 -21.01
CA LEU A 94 -30.77 13.52 -22.41
C LEU A 94 -32.08 12.73 -22.55
N LEU A 95 -32.41 11.85 -21.60
CA LEU A 95 -33.69 11.14 -21.59
C LEU A 95 -34.87 12.07 -21.31
N GLN A 96 -34.70 13.05 -20.41
CA GLN A 96 -35.75 13.98 -20.02
C GLN A 96 -35.96 15.09 -21.06
N PHE A 97 -34.88 15.60 -21.66
CA PHE A 97 -34.89 16.71 -22.59
C PHE A 97 -34.14 16.35 -23.90
N PRO A 98 -34.64 15.35 -24.67
CA PRO A 98 -33.94 14.85 -25.84
C PRO A 98 -33.82 15.89 -26.95
N GLY A 99 -34.73 16.87 -26.98
CA GLY A 99 -34.75 17.97 -27.94
C GLY A 99 -33.74 19.08 -27.64
N GLU A 100 -33.20 19.18 -26.43
CA GLU A 100 -32.45 20.36 -26.01
C GLU A 100 -30.95 20.26 -26.33
N GLU A 101 -30.44 21.13 -27.20
CA GLU A 101 -29.05 21.07 -27.68
C GLU A 101 -28.01 21.28 -26.57
N LYS A 102 -28.34 21.99 -25.49
CA LYS A 102 -27.40 22.27 -24.40
C LYS A 102 -26.95 20.99 -23.68
N TYR A 103 -27.79 19.95 -23.64
CA TYR A 103 -27.44 18.66 -23.03
C TYR A 103 -26.74 17.71 -24.01
N ARG A 104 -26.81 18.01 -25.31
CA ARG A 104 -26.15 17.23 -26.37
C ARG A 104 -24.72 17.70 -26.66
N ARG A 105 -24.26 18.77 -26.02
CA ARG A 105 -22.92 19.36 -26.21
C ARG A 105 -22.17 19.41 -24.89
N LEU A 106 -21.00 18.79 -24.85
CA LEU A 106 -20.09 18.79 -23.70
C LEU A 106 -18.77 19.47 -24.11
N ARG A 107 -18.38 20.52 -23.41
CA ARG A 107 -17.13 21.26 -23.65
C ARG A 107 -15.98 20.51 -22.99
N LEU A 108 -14.96 20.12 -23.76
CA LEU A 108 -13.80 19.36 -23.23
C LEU A 108 -12.91 20.23 -22.33
N SER A 109 -12.87 21.55 -22.57
CA SER A 109 -12.13 22.53 -21.77
C SER A 109 -12.83 22.90 -20.44
N ASN A 110 -14.03 22.39 -20.16
CA ASN A 110 -14.69 22.64 -18.87
C ASN A 110 -13.90 21.96 -17.74
N PRO A 111 -13.34 22.71 -16.76
CA PRO A 111 -12.45 22.16 -15.74
C PRO A 111 -13.16 21.15 -14.81
N VAL A 112 -14.47 21.32 -14.60
CA VAL A 112 -15.27 20.41 -13.77
C VAL A 112 -15.47 19.07 -14.48
N LEU A 113 -15.84 19.09 -15.76
CA LEU A 113 -15.96 17.86 -16.55
C LEU A 113 -14.61 17.20 -16.76
N HIS A 114 -13.57 17.98 -17.01
CA HIS A 114 -12.22 17.46 -17.19
C HIS A 114 -11.72 16.73 -15.93
N SER A 115 -11.81 17.41 -14.78
CA SER A 115 -11.35 16.85 -13.52
C SER A 115 -12.19 15.67 -13.05
N GLN A 116 -13.51 15.63 -13.26
CA GLN A 116 -14.39 14.59 -12.71
C GLN A 116 -14.68 13.43 -13.67
N LEU A 117 -14.66 13.68 -14.98
CA LEU A 117 -15.12 12.73 -15.99
C LEU A 117 -14.01 12.35 -16.96
N PHE A 118 -13.40 13.32 -17.65
CA PHE A 118 -12.44 13.03 -18.72
C PHE A 118 -11.07 12.55 -18.20
N SER A 119 -10.77 12.78 -16.92
CA SER A 119 -9.62 12.19 -16.22
C SER A 119 -9.77 10.69 -15.95
N VAL A 120 -10.99 10.13 -16.08
CA VAL A 120 -11.27 8.72 -15.80
C VAL A 120 -11.15 7.88 -17.07
N PRO A 121 -10.22 6.89 -17.12
CA PRO A 121 -10.14 5.94 -18.22
C PRO A 121 -11.48 5.26 -18.51
N GLY A 122 -11.83 5.11 -19.79
CA GLY A 122 -13.09 4.56 -20.24
C GLY A 122 -14.28 5.51 -20.30
N ALA A 123 -14.26 6.65 -19.61
CA ALA A 123 -15.37 7.61 -19.66
C ALA A 123 -15.61 8.17 -21.07
N MET A 124 -14.53 8.42 -21.82
CA MET A 124 -14.59 8.88 -23.21
C MET A 124 -15.16 7.80 -24.14
N GLY A 125 -14.63 6.57 -24.07
CA GLY A 125 -15.11 5.44 -24.87
C GLY A 125 -16.58 5.12 -24.57
N PHE A 126 -17.00 5.26 -23.31
CA PHE A 126 -18.40 5.12 -22.90
C PHE A 126 -19.31 6.15 -23.57
N LEU A 127 -18.97 7.45 -23.50
CA LEU A 127 -19.76 8.50 -24.16
C LEU A 127 -19.82 8.30 -25.67
N GLN A 128 -18.71 7.89 -26.29
CA GLN A 128 -18.64 7.60 -27.72
C GLN A 128 -19.54 6.42 -28.10
N SER A 129 -19.60 5.37 -27.29
CA SER A 129 -20.50 4.23 -27.52
C SER A 129 -21.99 4.60 -27.45
N ILE A 130 -22.34 5.66 -26.70
CA ILE A 130 -23.70 6.21 -26.65
C ILE A 130 -24.01 7.11 -27.86
N GLY A 131 -22.98 7.49 -28.63
CA GLY A 131 -23.08 8.25 -29.88
C GLY A 131 -22.46 9.64 -29.82
N PHE A 132 -21.82 10.05 -28.73
CA PHE A 132 -21.11 11.32 -28.70
C PHE A 132 -19.88 11.26 -29.62
N ALA A 133 -19.77 12.20 -30.54
CA ALA A 133 -18.62 12.36 -31.42
C ALA A 133 -17.79 13.57 -30.98
N ARG A 134 -16.46 13.48 -31.13
CA ARG A 134 -15.60 14.66 -31.00
C ARG A 134 -15.79 15.54 -32.23
N CYS A 135 -16.00 16.83 -32.03
CA CYS A 135 -16.09 17.83 -33.09
C CYS A 135 -15.20 19.02 -32.72
N ALA A 136 -14.46 19.54 -33.70
CA ALA A 136 -13.84 20.85 -33.60
C ALA A 136 -14.94 21.92 -33.64
N SER A 137 -14.77 23.00 -32.88
CA SER A 137 -15.68 24.15 -32.96
C SER A 137 -15.46 24.90 -34.28
N ASP A 138 -16.55 25.22 -34.99
CA ASP A 138 -16.51 26.10 -36.17
C ASP A 138 -16.26 27.56 -35.78
N ASP A 139 -16.45 27.92 -34.51
CA ASP A 139 -16.45 29.30 -34.01
C ASP A 139 -15.04 29.91 -33.84
N GLY A 140 -13.98 29.27 -34.35
CA GLY A 140 -12.60 29.80 -34.31
C GLY A 140 -11.92 29.80 -32.93
N ASP A 141 -12.63 29.49 -31.85
CA ASP A 141 -12.10 29.43 -30.47
C ASP A 141 -11.13 28.25 -30.23
N GLY A 142 -10.94 27.37 -31.22
CA GLY A 142 -10.06 26.19 -31.12
C GLY A 142 -10.53 25.14 -30.12
N ASP A 143 -11.69 25.35 -29.50
CA ASP A 143 -12.20 24.52 -28.42
C ASP A 143 -12.78 23.20 -28.93
N GLU A 144 -12.38 22.09 -28.30
CA GLU A 144 -12.88 20.77 -28.62
C GLU A 144 -14.21 20.46 -27.89
N TRP A 145 -15.16 19.88 -28.61
CA TRP A 145 -16.46 19.50 -28.07
C TRP A 145 -16.75 18.01 -28.28
N LEU A 146 -17.46 17.40 -27.34
CA LEU A 146 -18.22 16.18 -27.57
C LEU A 146 -19.67 16.57 -27.89
N ARG A 147 -20.14 16.22 -29.08
CA ARG A 147 -21.50 16.50 -29.52
C ARG A 147 -22.23 15.22 -29.91
N LEU A 148 -23.52 15.15 -29.58
CA LEU A 148 -24.43 14.12 -30.09
C LEU A 148 -25.08 14.67 -31.37
N PRO A 149 -24.73 14.20 -32.58
CA PRO A 149 -25.13 14.83 -33.85
C PRO A 149 -26.63 14.72 -34.16
N GLY A 150 -27.32 13.74 -33.59
CA GLY A 150 -28.74 13.47 -33.85
C GLY A 150 -29.62 13.50 -32.60
N MET A 151 -30.85 13.02 -32.76
CA MET A 151 -31.71 12.70 -31.62
C MET A 151 -31.12 11.53 -30.83
N PRO A 152 -31.08 11.61 -29.49
CA PRO A 152 -30.54 10.52 -28.69
C PRO A 152 -31.33 9.21 -28.87
N CYS A 153 -30.60 8.11 -29.10
CA CYS A 153 -31.17 6.78 -29.15
C CYS A 153 -31.53 6.32 -27.73
N ARG A 154 -32.84 6.32 -27.41
CA ARG A 154 -33.34 5.97 -26.07
C ARG A 154 -32.85 4.59 -25.56
N PRO A 155 -32.86 3.50 -26.37
CA PRO A 155 -32.31 2.21 -25.96
C PRO A 155 -30.85 2.29 -25.49
N PHE A 156 -30.00 3.06 -26.17
CA PHE A 156 -28.59 3.22 -25.79
C PHE A 156 -28.41 4.03 -24.51
N LEU A 157 -29.24 5.04 -24.28
CA LEU A 157 -29.22 5.80 -23.02
C LEU A 157 -29.66 4.93 -21.84
N GLU A 158 -30.72 4.14 -22.00
CA GLU A 158 -31.19 3.22 -20.96
C GLU A 158 -30.18 2.09 -20.70
N GLU A 159 -29.53 1.56 -21.74
CA GLU A 159 -28.43 0.61 -21.61
C GLU A 159 -27.23 1.24 -20.90
N GLY A 160 -26.88 2.48 -21.22
CA GLY A 160 -25.82 3.23 -20.55
C GLY A 160 -26.10 3.43 -19.06
N LEU A 161 -27.35 3.71 -18.67
CA LEU A 161 -27.73 3.79 -17.26
C LEU A 161 -27.61 2.44 -16.54
N ARG A 162 -28.02 1.34 -17.18
CA ARG A 162 -27.81 -0.01 -16.61
C ARG A 162 -26.33 -0.35 -16.48
N ALA A 163 -25.51 0.05 -17.45
CA ALA A 163 -24.07 -0.12 -17.44
C ALA A 163 -23.41 0.65 -16.29
N ILE A 164 -23.81 1.90 -16.04
CA ILE A 164 -23.35 2.68 -14.88
C ILE A 164 -23.73 2.00 -13.56
N HIS A 165 -24.97 1.50 -13.44
CA HIS A 165 -25.39 0.77 -12.24
C HIS A 165 -24.55 -0.49 -12.02
N PHE A 166 -24.31 -1.28 -13.07
CA PHE A 166 -23.43 -2.44 -13.01
C PHE A 166 -22.01 -2.08 -12.58
N LEU A 167 -21.43 -1.00 -13.12
CA LEU A 167 -20.10 -0.54 -12.73
C LEU A 167 -20.03 -0.12 -11.26
N ARG A 168 -21.07 0.52 -10.72
CA ARG A 168 -21.16 0.84 -9.29
C ARG A 168 -21.19 -0.41 -8.43
N THR A 169 -22.03 -1.39 -8.77
CA THR A 169 -22.13 -2.66 -8.04
C THR A 169 -20.79 -3.39 -8.07
N ARG A 170 -20.17 -3.54 -9.25
CA ARG A 170 -18.83 -4.11 -9.39
C ARG A 170 -17.80 -3.39 -8.52
N SER A 171 -17.82 -2.06 -8.50
CA SER A 171 -16.91 -1.27 -7.68
C SER A 171 -17.12 -1.48 -6.18
N GLN A 172 -18.37 -1.62 -5.73
CA GLN A 172 -18.69 -1.91 -4.32
C GLN A 172 -18.23 -3.32 -3.93
N GLU A 173 -18.41 -4.30 -4.81
CA GLU A 173 -17.91 -5.66 -4.60
C GLU A 173 -16.39 -5.69 -4.47
N VAL A 174 -15.66 -4.96 -5.30
CA VAL A 174 -14.20 -4.85 -5.18
C VAL A 174 -13.79 -4.26 -3.83
N VAL A 175 -14.48 -3.21 -3.36
CA VAL A 175 -14.20 -2.61 -2.04
C VAL A 175 -14.50 -3.61 -0.91
N ALA A 176 -15.63 -4.31 -0.97
CA ALA A 176 -15.98 -5.33 0.02
C ALA A 176 -14.94 -6.46 0.05
N ARG A 177 -14.57 -7.01 -1.12
CA ARG A 177 -13.54 -8.04 -1.25
C ARG A 177 -12.20 -7.58 -0.68
N ASN A 178 -11.80 -6.33 -0.93
CA ASN A 178 -10.57 -5.78 -0.39
C ASN A 178 -10.61 -5.64 1.14
N GLN A 179 -11.75 -5.24 1.71
CA GLN A 179 -11.90 -5.18 3.16
C GLN A 179 -11.83 -6.59 3.78
N ASP A 180 -12.49 -7.57 3.19
CA ASP A 180 -12.44 -8.96 3.64
C ASP A 180 -11.02 -9.52 3.52
N PHE A 181 -10.34 -9.22 2.43
CA PHE A 181 -8.95 -9.59 2.24
C PHE A 181 -8.03 -8.97 3.31
N LEU A 182 -8.19 -7.69 3.61
CA LEU A 182 -7.42 -7.03 4.67
C LEU A 182 -7.70 -7.63 6.06
N ARG A 183 -8.95 -8.01 6.35
CA ARG A 183 -9.32 -8.70 7.60
C ARG A 183 -8.70 -10.09 7.68
N LEU A 184 -8.78 -10.86 6.60
CA LEU A 184 -8.19 -12.19 6.51
C LEU A 184 -6.67 -12.11 6.70
N ARG A 185 -6.01 -11.17 6.01
CA ARG A 185 -4.56 -10.94 6.15
C ARG A 185 -4.17 -10.61 7.60
N ARG A 186 -4.93 -9.75 8.29
CA ARG A 186 -4.69 -9.44 9.71
C ARG A 186 -4.81 -10.68 10.59
N THR A 187 -5.85 -11.49 10.35
CA THR A 187 -6.11 -12.72 11.11
C THR A 187 -4.99 -13.75 10.91
N LEU A 188 -4.65 -14.04 9.64
CA LEU A 188 -3.55 -14.95 9.30
C LEU A 188 -2.21 -14.48 9.85
N SER A 189 -1.93 -13.16 9.82
CA SER A 189 -0.72 -12.60 10.40
C SER A 189 -0.64 -12.88 11.91
N LEU A 190 -1.74 -12.75 12.64
CA LEU A 190 -1.80 -13.09 14.07
C LEU A 190 -1.68 -14.60 14.32
N GLU A 191 -2.26 -15.45 13.47
CA GLU A 191 -2.13 -16.91 13.58
C GLU A 191 -0.68 -17.37 13.34
N VAL A 192 -0.04 -16.86 12.29
CA VAL A 192 1.37 -17.16 11.98
C VAL A 192 2.28 -16.69 13.12
N ARG A 193 2.00 -15.54 13.73
CA ARG A 193 2.71 -15.08 14.93
C ARG A 193 2.51 -16.02 16.11
N ARG A 194 1.28 -16.43 16.39
CA ARG A 194 0.97 -17.39 17.47
C ARG A 194 1.70 -18.72 17.25
N GLU A 195 1.68 -19.26 16.03
CA GLU A 195 2.38 -20.52 15.71
C GLU A 195 3.89 -20.40 15.90
N ARG A 196 4.51 -19.32 15.41
CA ARG A 196 5.95 -19.07 15.60
C ARG A 196 6.30 -18.90 17.08
N CYS A 197 5.46 -18.21 17.83
CA CYS A 197 5.61 -18.02 19.27
C CYS A 197 5.52 -19.35 20.04
N GLU A 198 4.53 -20.19 19.74
CA GLU A 198 4.39 -21.53 20.36
C GLU A 198 5.56 -22.45 20.02
N LYS A 199 6.07 -22.40 18.77
CA LYS A 199 7.30 -23.13 18.40
C LYS A 199 8.50 -22.65 19.21
N ALA A 200 8.71 -21.33 19.31
CA ALA A 200 9.81 -20.76 20.10
C ALA A 200 9.71 -21.12 21.59
N LYS A 201 8.48 -21.17 22.13
CA LYS A 201 8.20 -21.59 23.50
C LYS A 201 8.51 -23.07 23.71
N ALA A 202 8.13 -23.94 22.77
CA ALA A 202 8.41 -25.38 22.84
C ALA A 202 9.92 -25.70 22.85
N VAL A 203 10.74 -24.89 22.19
CA VAL A 203 12.21 -25.03 22.18
C VAL A 203 12.91 -24.24 23.30
N GLY A 204 12.18 -23.48 24.11
CA GLY A 204 12.76 -22.66 25.19
C GLY A 204 13.44 -21.36 24.72
N GLU A 205 13.20 -20.93 23.48
CA GLU A 205 13.83 -19.76 22.85
C GLU A 205 12.90 -18.55 22.77
N LEU A 206 11.79 -18.54 23.52
CA LEU A 206 10.77 -17.47 23.48
C LEU A 206 11.37 -16.06 23.62
N ARG A 207 12.35 -15.87 24.52
CA ARG A 207 12.99 -14.55 24.71
C ARG A 207 13.78 -14.12 23.48
N SER A 208 14.58 -15.02 22.91
CA SER A 208 15.36 -14.76 21.69
C SER A 208 14.44 -14.47 20.50
N TYR A 209 13.35 -15.21 20.39
CA TYR A 209 12.30 -14.98 19.39
C TYR A 209 11.70 -13.57 19.52
N ILE A 210 11.22 -13.19 20.72
CA ILE A 210 10.67 -11.85 20.97
C ILE A 210 11.67 -10.76 20.56
N VAL A 211 12.93 -10.88 20.99
CA VAL A 211 13.98 -9.91 20.65
C VAL A 211 14.16 -9.80 19.13
N SER A 212 14.21 -10.93 18.41
CA SER A 212 14.35 -10.94 16.95
C SER A 212 13.16 -10.27 16.23
N GLU A 213 11.94 -10.45 16.76
CA GLU A 213 10.73 -9.85 16.22
C GLU A 213 10.74 -8.32 16.35
N PHE A 214 11.24 -7.77 17.47
CA PHE A 214 11.41 -6.31 17.63
C PHE A 214 12.50 -5.70 16.75
N CYS A 215 13.50 -6.48 16.36
CA CYS A 215 14.58 -6.07 15.46
C CYS A 215 14.20 -6.14 13.97
N SER A 216 12.96 -6.54 13.64
CA SER A 216 12.46 -6.55 12.26
C SER A 216 11.92 -5.18 11.87
N ASP A 217 12.54 -4.52 10.88
CA ASP A 217 12.13 -3.19 10.39
C ASP A 217 11.10 -3.31 9.24
N ASP A 218 9.87 -3.69 9.58
CA ASP A 218 8.79 -3.83 8.60
C ASP A 218 8.37 -2.49 7.96
N VAL A 219 8.56 -1.38 8.68
CA VAL A 219 8.12 -0.04 8.26
C VAL A 219 9.21 0.67 7.45
N GLY A 220 10.48 0.27 7.61
CA GLY A 220 11.61 0.91 6.96
C GLY A 220 11.98 2.24 7.62
N ASP A 221 11.68 2.40 8.91
CA ASP A 221 11.92 3.64 9.66
C ASP A 221 13.19 3.58 10.51
N GLY A 222 14.04 2.57 10.29
CA GLY A 222 15.25 2.36 11.06
C GLY A 222 14.93 1.92 12.49
N LEU A 223 13.85 1.17 12.71
CA LEU A 223 13.39 0.69 14.02
C LEU A 223 12.98 1.79 15.00
N TYR A 224 12.69 3.00 14.52
CA TYR A 224 12.20 4.09 15.38
C TYR A 224 10.85 3.73 16.00
N SER A 225 9.92 3.21 15.19
CA SER A 225 8.62 2.72 15.68
C SER A 225 8.79 1.63 16.73
N SER A 226 9.75 0.72 16.56
CA SER A 226 10.05 -0.32 17.56
C SER A 226 10.43 0.28 18.91
N GLN A 227 11.25 1.34 18.96
CA GLN A 227 11.60 2.01 20.22
C GLN A 227 10.38 2.64 20.91
N VAL A 228 9.58 3.40 20.16
CA VAL A 228 8.37 4.06 20.68
C VAL A 228 7.39 3.02 21.23
N ASN A 229 7.23 1.91 20.53
CA ASN A 229 6.37 0.80 20.94
C ASN A 229 6.92 0.10 22.20
N LEU A 230 8.23 -0.10 22.30
CA LEU A 230 8.88 -0.66 23.50
C LEU A 230 8.68 0.24 24.73
N ASP A 231 8.80 1.56 24.59
CA ASP A 231 8.56 2.51 25.69
C ASP A 231 7.09 2.48 26.14
N LYS A 232 6.17 2.31 25.19
CA LYS A 232 4.75 2.12 25.51
C LYS A 232 4.50 0.81 26.27
N LEU A 233 5.12 -0.29 25.86
CA LEU A 233 5.02 -1.59 26.55
C LEU A 233 5.62 -1.53 27.95
N GLU A 234 6.77 -0.89 28.13
CA GLU A 234 7.36 -0.66 29.45
C GLU A 234 6.42 0.14 30.34
N THR A 235 5.81 1.21 29.80
CA THR A 235 4.84 2.03 30.53
C THR A 235 3.63 1.19 30.98
N ILE A 236 3.09 0.36 30.09
CA ILE A 236 1.97 -0.55 30.40
C ILE A 236 2.35 -1.50 31.54
N LEU A 237 3.46 -2.22 31.41
CA LEU A 237 3.92 -3.20 32.39
C LEU A 237 4.25 -2.56 33.74
N THR A 238 4.91 -1.40 33.72
CA THR A 238 5.28 -0.64 34.93
C THR A 238 4.05 -0.13 35.66
N ASN A 239 3.02 0.35 34.94
CA ASN A 239 1.78 0.81 35.57
C ASN A 239 1.04 -0.32 36.28
N VAL A 240 0.99 -1.52 35.68
CA VAL A 240 0.37 -2.70 36.32
C VAL A 240 1.19 -3.17 37.52
N LEU A 241 2.51 -3.13 37.45
CA LEU A 241 3.38 -3.45 38.58
C LEU A 241 3.23 -2.47 39.75
N ARG A 242 3.13 -1.17 39.47
CA ARG A 242 2.98 -0.13 40.50
C ARG A 242 1.59 -0.14 41.13
N CYS A 243 0.56 -0.39 40.33
CA CYS A 243 -0.84 -0.34 40.75
C CYS A 243 -1.55 -1.65 40.38
N PRO A 244 -1.25 -2.77 41.06
CA PRO A 244 -1.73 -4.09 40.68
C PRO A 244 -3.21 -4.31 40.92
N SER A 245 -3.93 -3.48 41.69
CA SER A 245 -5.38 -3.59 41.87
C SER A 245 -6.18 -2.69 40.94
N GLU A 246 -5.51 -1.83 40.16
CA GLU A 246 -6.19 -0.82 39.36
C GLU A 246 -6.64 -1.41 38.00
N ALA A 247 -7.95 -1.58 37.84
CA ALA A 247 -8.55 -2.19 36.65
C ALA A 247 -8.19 -1.46 35.34
N LYS A 248 -8.01 -0.14 35.36
CA LYS A 248 -7.70 0.65 34.15
C LYS A 248 -6.34 0.30 33.53
N TYR A 249 -5.39 -0.19 34.32
CA TYR A 249 -4.08 -0.62 33.80
C TYR A 249 -4.08 -2.08 33.36
N ARG A 250 -4.99 -2.89 33.92
CA ARG A 250 -5.15 -4.31 33.56
C ARG A 250 -5.99 -4.53 32.32
N ARG A 251 -6.82 -3.57 31.93
CA ARG A 251 -7.71 -3.65 30.76
C ARG A 251 -7.24 -2.71 29.66
N LEU A 252 -6.56 -3.27 28.66
CA LEU A 252 -6.04 -2.51 27.52
C LEU A 252 -7.03 -2.58 26.35
N ARG A 253 -7.61 -1.44 25.98
CA ARG A 253 -8.49 -1.34 24.81
C ARG A 253 -7.66 -1.32 23.53
N LEU A 254 -7.77 -2.35 22.71
CA LEU A 254 -7.03 -2.47 21.45
C LEU A 254 -7.56 -1.53 20.35
N GLY A 255 -8.70 -0.87 20.58
CA GLY A 255 -9.17 0.24 19.74
C GLY A 255 -8.40 1.56 19.96
N ASN A 256 -7.60 1.69 21.03
CA ASN A 256 -6.73 2.86 21.20
C ASN A 256 -5.55 2.77 20.23
N PRO A 257 -5.34 3.75 19.33
CA PRO A 257 -4.30 3.67 18.30
C PRO A 257 -2.89 3.41 18.84
N ALA A 258 -2.52 4.02 19.97
CA ALA A 258 -1.20 3.84 20.57
C ALA A 258 -1.02 2.46 21.20
N VAL A 259 -2.09 1.90 21.78
CA VAL A 259 -2.07 0.53 22.32
C VAL A 259 -2.05 -0.48 21.17
N TYR A 260 -2.88 -0.26 20.15
CA TYR A 260 -2.92 -1.08 18.95
C TYR A 260 -1.54 -1.16 18.29
N ALA A 261 -0.90 -0.01 18.10
CA ALA A 261 0.44 0.07 17.51
C ALA A 261 1.45 -0.75 18.30
N ALA A 262 1.51 -0.56 19.62
CA ALA A 262 2.49 -1.22 20.47
C ALA A 262 2.22 -2.73 20.71
N VAL A 263 0.96 -3.16 20.69
CA VAL A 263 0.59 -4.54 21.04
C VAL A 263 0.35 -5.41 19.81
N LEU A 264 -0.48 -4.96 18.87
CA LEU A 264 -0.89 -5.77 17.73
C LEU A 264 -0.07 -5.49 16.48
N GLN A 265 0.25 -4.23 16.17
CA GLN A 265 1.02 -3.89 14.98
C GLN A 265 2.50 -4.24 15.14
N GLN A 266 3.08 -3.94 16.31
CA GLN A 266 4.46 -4.28 16.64
C GLN A 266 4.63 -5.80 16.77
N ARG A 267 5.55 -6.35 15.96
CA ARG A 267 6.06 -7.72 16.13
C ARG A 267 6.74 -7.87 17.49
N GLY A 268 6.43 -8.96 18.20
CA GLY A 268 6.89 -9.20 19.57
C GLY A 268 6.04 -8.55 20.67
N GLY A 269 5.22 -7.54 20.35
CA GLY A 269 4.42 -6.81 21.35
C GLY A 269 3.35 -7.66 22.03
N MET A 270 2.57 -8.41 21.23
CA MET A 270 1.55 -9.33 21.73
C MET A 270 2.21 -10.46 22.53
N GLU A 271 3.33 -10.99 22.07
CA GLU A 271 4.06 -12.11 22.66
C GLU A 271 4.61 -11.75 24.04
N VAL A 272 5.10 -10.53 24.22
CA VAL A 272 5.48 -10.00 25.55
C VAL A 272 4.29 -9.98 26.50
N LEU A 273 3.14 -9.45 26.08
CA LEU A 273 1.99 -9.31 26.97
C LEU A 273 1.25 -10.63 27.22
N ALA A 274 1.06 -11.45 26.20
CA ALA A 274 0.36 -12.73 26.31
C ALA A 274 1.24 -13.79 26.98
N GLU A 275 2.43 -14.07 26.44
CA GLU A 275 3.24 -15.21 26.89
C GLU A 275 4.14 -14.88 28.09
N CYS A 276 4.73 -13.69 28.13
CA CYS A 276 5.61 -13.33 29.26
C CYS A 276 4.82 -12.78 30.45
N ALA A 277 3.85 -11.89 30.23
CA ALA A 277 3.05 -11.31 31.31
C ALA A 277 1.84 -12.19 31.70
N GLY A 278 1.35 -13.07 30.83
CA GLY A 278 0.17 -13.91 31.08
C GLY A 278 -1.16 -13.21 30.75
N GLY A 279 -1.15 -12.27 29.80
CA GLY A 279 -2.32 -11.56 29.31
C GLY A 279 -3.20 -12.43 28.41
N GLU A 280 -4.48 -12.10 28.39
CA GLU A 280 -5.50 -12.79 27.60
C GLU A 280 -6.18 -11.79 26.65
N MET A 281 -6.31 -12.16 25.38
CA MET A 281 -7.11 -11.38 24.43
C MET A 281 -8.58 -11.79 24.53
N VAL A 282 -9.47 -10.82 24.72
CA VAL A 282 -10.91 -11.04 24.85
C VAL A 282 -11.66 -10.03 23.98
N GLU A 283 -12.75 -10.46 23.34
CA GLU A 283 -13.67 -9.57 22.63
C GLU A 283 -14.95 -9.37 23.47
N GLU A 284 -15.30 -8.12 23.76
CA GLU A 284 -16.48 -7.73 24.52
C GLU A 284 -17.26 -6.66 23.74
N ALA A 285 -18.54 -6.90 23.47
CA ALA A 285 -19.42 -5.97 22.73
C ALA A 285 -18.87 -5.51 21.35
N GLY A 286 -18.12 -6.38 20.66
CA GLY A 286 -17.50 -6.08 19.37
C GLY A 286 -16.18 -5.32 19.46
N GLU A 287 -15.67 -5.07 20.66
CA GLU A 287 -14.37 -4.44 20.89
C GLU A 287 -13.36 -5.44 21.46
N ALA A 288 -12.14 -5.42 20.94
CA ALA A 288 -11.05 -6.27 21.41
C ALA A 288 -10.27 -5.62 22.56
N PHE A 289 -10.00 -6.40 23.60
CA PHE A 289 -9.24 -6.01 24.78
C PHE A 289 -8.10 -7.01 25.04
N LEU A 290 -7.01 -6.54 25.62
CA LEU A 290 -6.00 -7.38 26.27
C LEU A 290 -6.15 -7.21 27.78
N LEU A 291 -6.43 -8.31 28.47
CA LEU A 291 -6.69 -8.37 29.90
C LEU A 291 -5.51 -8.98 30.64
N LEU A 292 -4.96 -8.24 31.59
CA LEU A 292 -3.95 -8.71 32.55
C LEU A 292 -4.66 -9.05 33.86
N ARG A 293 -5.33 -10.20 33.93
CA ARG A 293 -6.19 -10.56 35.07
C ARG A 293 -5.41 -10.72 36.37
N GLU A 294 -6.08 -10.42 37.48
CA GLU A 294 -5.57 -10.73 38.82
C GLU A 294 -5.49 -12.25 39.01
N GLY A 295 -4.43 -12.72 39.67
CA GLY A 295 -4.14 -14.14 39.85
C GLY A 295 -3.36 -14.78 38.70
N THR A 296 -3.72 -14.55 37.43
CA THR A 296 -2.97 -15.10 36.27
C THR A 296 -1.66 -14.35 36.03
N VAL A 297 -1.72 -13.02 36.15
CA VAL A 297 -0.60 -12.10 36.00
C VAL A 297 0.02 -11.85 37.37
N THR A 298 1.12 -12.55 37.64
CA THR A 298 1.89 -12.41 38.88
C THR A 298 2.99 -11.36 38.71
N GLU A 299 3.50 -10.83 39.82
CA GLU A 299 4.62 -9.90 39.79
C GLU A 299 5.86 -10.49 39.10
N GLY A 300 6.13 -11.79 39.31
CA GLY A 300 7.22 -12.50 38.62
C GLY A 300 7.07 -12.51 37.10
N LYS A 301 5.85 -12.75 36.59
CA LYS A 301 5.56 -12.69 35.14
C LYS A 301 5.72 -11.28 34.58
N LEU A 302 5.22 -10.26 35.29
CA LEU A 302 5.38 -8.87 34.87
C LEU A 302 6.86 -8.45 34.82
N ARG A 303 7.67 -8.85 35.81
CA ARG A 303 9.12 -8.63 35.78
C ARG A 303 9.80 -9.39 34.65
N CYS A 304 9.37 -10.62 34.37
CA CYS A 304 9.84 -11.40 33.21
C CYS A 304 9.54 -10.68 31.88
N ALA A 305 8.33 -10.14 31.73
CA ALA A 305 7.94 -9.35 30.57
C ALA A 305 8.76 -8.07 30.43
N LEU A 306 9.00 -7.34 31.53
CA LEU A 306 9.88 -6.16 31.52
C LEU A 306 11.32 -6.50 31.10
N GLN A 307 11.86 -7.63 31.59
CA GLN A 307 13.18 -8.10 31.14
C GLN A 307 13.21 -8.36 29.63
N ALA A 308 12.14 -8.94 29.07
CA ALA A 308 12.04 -9.14 27.63
C ALA A 308 12.00 -7.81 26.86
N VAL A 309 11.23 -6.81 27.34
CA VAL A 309 11.20 -5.45 26.77
C VAL A 309 12.58 -4.79 26.83
N HIS A 310 13.29 -4.89 27.96
CA HIS A 310 14.63 -4.32 28.09
C HIS A 310 15.65 -5.00 27.17
N ALA A 311 15.61 -6.33 27.06
CA ALA A 311 16.47 -7.06 26.15
C ALA A 311 16.21 -6.67 24.69
N ALA A 312 14.93 -6.56 24.29
CA ALA A 312 14.53 -6.11 22.96
C ALA A 312 15.01 -4.67 22.69
N ARG A 313 14.90 -3.76 23.67
CA ARG A 313 15.39 -2.38 23.53
C ARG A 313 16.90 -2.32 23.28
N LEU A 314 17.68 -3.09 24.02
CA LEU A 314 19.14 -3.14 23.82
C LEU A 314 19.48 -3.67 22.42
N ALA A 315 18.83 -4.74 21.99
CA ALA A 315 19.05 -5.32 20.66
C ALA A 315 18.64 -4.36 19.53
N VAL A 316 17.51 -3.66 19.66
CA VAL A 316 17.08 -2.65 18.67
C VAL A 316 18.12 -1.54 18.53
N ARG A 317 18.66 -1.03 19.64
CA ARG A 317 19.73 -0.02 19.61
C ARG A 317 21.00 -0.54 18.93
N GLU A 318 21.41 -1.77 19.23
CA GLU A 318 22.57 -2.38 18.58
C GLU A 318 22.37 -2.52 17.06
N VAL A 319 21.17 -2.91 16.61
CA VAL A 319 20.85 -3.01 15.18
C VAL A 319 20.85 -1.63 14.52
N GLN A 320 20.32 -0.61 15.19
CA GLN A 320 20.36 0.77 14.71
C GLN A 320 21.78 1.28 14.57
N GLU A 321 22.62 1.12 15.59
CA GLU A 321 24.03 1.53 15.56
C GLU A 321 24.79 0.85 14.41
N LYS A 322 24.59 -0.47 14.21
CA LYS A 322 25.17 -1.21 13.08
C LYS A 322 24.68 -0.68 11.73
N THR A 323 23.40 -0.36 11.64
CA THR A 323 22.78 0.16 10.41
C THR A 323 23.33 1.54 10.09
N GLU A 324 23.38 2.43 11.07
CA GLU A 324 23.97 3.75 10.95
C GLU A 324 25.45 3.68 10.57
N GLN A 325 26.21 2.76 11.18
CA GLN A 325 27.61 2.56 10.85
C GLN A 325 27.77 2.12 9.39
N ARG A 326 26.97 1.15 8.93
CA ARG A 326 26.98 0.70 7.54
C ARG A 326 26.67 1.84 6.58
N VAL A 327 25.62 2.63 6.85
CA VAL A 327 25.24 3.79 6.03
C VAL A 327 26.35 4.83 6.01
N ARG A 328 27.01 5.10 7.15
CA ARG A 328 28.16 6.02 7.21
C ARG A 328 29.36 5.51 6.40
N GLU A 329 29.63 4.20 6.44
CA GLU A 329 30.71 3.58 5.68
C GLU A 329 30.43 3.60 4.17
N GLU A 330 29.20 3.29 3.75
CA GLU A 330 28.73 3.38 2.37
C GLU A 330 28.83 4.82 1.85
N ALA A 331 28.38 5.81 2.64
CA ALA A 331 28.50 7.22 2.29
C ALA A 331 29.97 7.65 2.13
N ARG A 332 30.86 7.23 3.05
CA ARG A 332 32.31 7.49 2.93
C ARG A 332 32.91 6.81 1.70
N ALA A 333 32.49 5.59 1.37
CA ALA A 333 32.94 4.88 0.18
C ALA A 333 32.48 5.57 -1.11
N ALA A 334 31.23 6.05 -1.15
CA ALA A 334 30.66 6.81 -2.26
C ALA A 334 31.40 8.14 -2.49
N VAL A 335 31.70 8.87 -1.41
CA VAL A 335 32.51 10.10 -1.51
C VAL A 335 33.91 9.80 -2.06
N ARG A 336 34.55 8.72 -1.61
CA ARG A 336 35.87 8.30 -2.11
C ARG A 336 35.83 7.88 -3.58
N SER A 337 34.79 7.15 -4.00
CA SER A 337 34.66 6.73 -5.40
C SER A 337 34.40 7.93 -6.31
N GLN A 338 33.56 8.87 -5.88
CA GLN A 338 33.31 10.12 -6.60
C GLN A 338 34.58 10.96 -6.73
N ALA A 339 35.36 11.10 -5.66
CA ALA A 339 36.64 11.81 -5.70
C ALA A 339 37.67 11.14 -6.64
N ARG A 340 37.65 9.81 -6.78
CA ARG A 340 38.49 9.10 -7.75
C ARG A 340 38.05 9.36 -9.19
N LEU A 341 36.75 9.26 -9.46
CA LEU A 341 36.18 9.54 -10.78
C LEU A 341 36.45 10.98 -11.22
N GLU A 342 36.36 11.93 -10.29
CA GLU A 342 36.65 13.34 -10.56
C GLU A 342 38.12 13.54 -10.94
N ARG A 343 39.06 12.95 -10.19
CA ARG A 343 40.49 12.96 -10.52
C ARG A 343 40.78 12.30 -11.88
N GLU A 344 40.14 11.19 -12.21
CA GLU A 344 40.30 10.53 -13.51
C GLU A 344 39.77 11.40 -14.66
N MET A 345 38.64 12.08 -14.47
CA MET A 345 38.12 13.03 -15.45
C MET A 345 39.03 14.25 -15.62
N GLU A 346 39.60 14.77 -14.52
CA GLU A 346 40.58 15.85 -14.57
C GLU A 346 41.83 15.44 -15.35
N LEU A 347 42.37 14.25 -15.12
CA LEU A 347 43.51 13.72 -15.87
C LEU A 347 43.20 13.60 -17.37
N ARG A 348 42.00 13.12 -17.73
CA ARG A 348 41.56 13.04 -19.13
C ARG A 348 41.42 14.41 -19.80
N ARG A 349 41.10 15.46 -19.04
CA ARG A 349 41.03 16.84 -19.57
C ARG A 349 42.41 17.46 -19.78
N HIS A 350 43.42 17.02 -19.04
CA HIS A 350 44.77 17.59 -19.09
C HIS A 350 45.74 16.85 -20.02
N CYS A 351 45.40 15.68 -20.55
CA CYS A 351 46.16 15.08 -21.65
C CYS A 351 45.92 15.92 -22.92
N PRO A 352 46.89 16.73 -23.39
CA PRO A 352 46.77 17.40 -24.66
C PRO A 352 46.63 16.32 -25.72
N GLN A 353 45.69 16.49 -26.65
CA GLN A 353 45.62 15.67 -27.85
C GLN A 353 46.89 15.94 -28.68
N HIS A 354 48.00 15.32 -28.30
CA HIS A 354 49.19 15.28 -29.11
C HIS A 354 48.94 14.25 -30.22
N ASN A 355 48.81 14.77 -31.43
CA ASN A 355 48.96 14.12 -32.72
C ASN A 355 47.68 13.53 -33.34
N SER A 356 46.94 14.39 -34.04
CA SER A 356 46.53 14.10 -35.42
C SER A 356 46.27 15.43 -36.14
N GLU A 357 47.33 15.94 -36.78
CA GLU A 357 47.18 16.89 -37.88
C GLU A 357 46.26 16.25 -38.94
N GLY A 358 45.25 17.01 -39.38
CA GLY A 358 44.57 16.79 -40.66
C GLY A 358 43.36 15.84 -40.66
N ALA A 359 42.20 16.33 -40.26
CA ALA A 359 40.93 16.05 -40.94
C ALA A 359 39.88 17.09 -40.49
N GLU A 360 39.86 18.23 -41.19
CA GLU A 360 38.76 19.18 -41.17
C GLU A 360 37.48 18.48 -41.67
N LEU A 361 36.37 18.62 -40.93
CA LEU A 361 35.09 19.10 -41.47
C LEU A 361 34.03 19.22 -40.36
N CYS A 362 33.33 20.35 -40.43
CA CYS A 362 32.22 20.86 -39.64
C CYS A 362 31.26 19.83 -39.02
N GLU A 363 30.79 20.12 -37.81
CA GLU A 363 29.37 20.47 -37.60
C GLU A 363 29.12 21.06 -36.20
N GLU A 364 28.52 22.25 -36.21
CA GLU A 364 28.02 22.96 -35.04
C GLU A 364 26.78 22.25 -34.49
N THR A 365 26.75 21.96 -33.19
CA THR A 365 25.46 21.84 -32.47
C THR A 365 25.61 22.32 -31.04
N GLN A 366 24.97 23.47 -30.79
CA GLN A 366 24.82 24.19 -29.53
C GLN A 366 24.33 23.26 -28.42
N ARG A 367 25.12 23.08 -27.36
CA ARG A 367 24.68 22.44 -26.11
C ARG A 367 24.43 23.50 -25.05
N VAL A 368 23.15 23.63 -24.70
CA VAL A 368 22.59 24.55 -23.70
C VAL A 368 23.24 24.32 -22.32
N GLY A 369 23.78 25.40 -21.76
CA GLY A 369 24.55 25.41 -20.53
C GLY A 369 23.70 25.19 -19.28
N GLY A 370 23.79 24.01 -18.68
CA GLY A 370 23.51 23.82 -17.26
C GLY A 370 24.77 24.11 -16.45
N ARG A 371 24.78 25.17 -15.63
CA ARG A 371 25.86 25.42 -14.66
C ARG A 371 25.96 24.22 -13.71
N ARG A 372 27.08 23.50 -13.77
CA ARG A 372 27.40 22.45 -12.78
C ARG A 372 27.82 23.14 -11.49
N VAL A 373 27.07 22.87 -10.42
CA VAL A 373 27.42 23.31 -9.05
C VAL A 373 28.63 22.50 -8.59
N PRO A 374 29.73 23.14 -8.14
CA PRO A 374 30.90 22.45 -7.59
C PRO A 374 30.54 21.58 -6.38
N VAL A 375 31.19 20.41 -6.26
CA VAL A 375 30.90 19.42 -5.20
C VAL A 375 30.99 20.02 -3.79
N ALA A 376 31.92 20.94 -3.55
CA ALA A 376 32.06 21.64 -2.27
C ALA A 376 30.80 22.45 -1.89
N GLU A 377 30.13 23.06 -2.87
CA GLU A 377 28.92 23.85 -2.67
C GLU A 377 27.70 22.94 -2.47
N ALA A 378 27.60 21.85 -3.25
CA ALA A 378 26.60 20.81 -3.01
C ALA A 378 26.72 20.18 -1.61
N LEU A 379 27.95 19.99 -1.11
CA LEU A 379 28.22 19.52 0.25
C LEU A 379 27.76 20.52 1.32
N ARG A 380 27.89 21.85 1.09
CA ARG A 380 27.35 22.86 2.02
C ARG A 380 25.83 22.83 2.07
N PHE A 381 25.16 22.66 0.92
CA PHE A 381 23.71 22.50 0.85
C PHE A 381 23.23 21.23 1.57
N LEU A 382 23.88 20.08 1.33
CA LEU A 382 23.54 18.80 1.96
C LEU A 382 23.79 18.78 3.47
N MET A 383 24.83 19.47 3.95
CA MET A 383 25.12 19.55 5.39
C MET A 383 24.27 20.60 6.14
N GLY A 384 23.28 21.22 5.49
CA GLY A 384 22.41 22.21 6.13
C GLY A 384 23.12 23.49 6.58
N LYS A 385 24.34 23.75 6.09
CA LYS A 385 25.14 24.95 6.42
C LYS A 385 25.03 26.07 5.38
N GLY A 386 24.11 25.95 4.42
CA GLY A 386 24.03 26.83 3.25
C GLY A 386 23.16 28.07 3.37
N ARG A 387 22.75 28.51 4.57
CA ARG A 387 22.01 29.78 4.76
C ARG A 387 22.40 30.45 6.07
N ALA A 388 23.32 31.40 6.04
CA ALA A 388 23.53 32.34 7.15
C ALA A 388 24.26 33.65 6.79
N GLU A 389 24.60 33.95 5.53
CA GLU A 389 25.51 35.09 5.23
C GLU A 389 25.04 36.01 4.07
N GLU A 390 23.73 36.19 3.85
CA GLU A 390 23.23 37.21 2.89
C GLU A 390 22.13 38.12 3.47
N GLU A 391 22.16 38.38 4.77
CA GLU A 391 21.37 39.46 5.39
C GLU A 391 22.26 40.27 6.34
N GLU A 392 23.26 40.96 5.81
CA GLU A 392 23.93 42.10 6.45
C GLU A 392 24.69 42.84 5.33
N GLU A 393 24.68 44.17 5.36
CA GLU A 393 25.27 45.10 4.37
C GLU A 393 24.36 45.57 3.22
N GLU A 394 23.39 46.44 3.54
CA GLU A 394 23.13 47.70 2.80
C GLU A 394 22.32 48.64 3.70
N GLU A 395 22.93 49.06 4.82
CA GLU A 395 22.65 50.33 5.50
C GLU A 395 23.82 51.26 5.17
N ASP A 396 23.62 52.21 4.25
CA ASP A 396 24.14 53.59 4.26
C ASP A 396 23.60 54.41 3.07
#